data_AF-A0A7K4MNM3-F1
#
_entry.id   AF-A0A7K4MNM3-F1
#
_cell.length_a   1.000
_cell.length_b   1.000
_cell.length_c   1.000
_cell.angle_alpha   90.00
_cell.angle_beta   90.00
_cell.angle_gamma   90.00
#
_symmetry.space_group_name_H-M   'P 1'
#
loop_
_entity.id
_entity.type
_entity.pdbx_description
1 polymer ?
#
loop_
_entity_poly.entity_id
_entity_poly.type
_entity_poly.pdbx_seq_one_letter_code
_entity_poly.pdbx_strand_id
1 'polypeptide(L)'
;MLNIGFPKAIRQSFQTNMSLLKSKLNDLSVGIFSAEVGARQWMHADKNGSYLIWKIGKKKNDELLFIQNGELVSYFSIHRSGKKGKVNWQFGDSEAAELIYQDIINVQNTTSKNFKAAQQVYLYTTDGNMKEVKFFHSLELENITLLNPLSVLETADEEKVHEYNSLPLAETGNSFRGIDV
;
A
#
# COMPACT_ATOMS: atom_id res chain seq x y z
N MET A 1 -10.48 2.46 17.26
CA MET A 1 -9.08 2.40 17.77
C MET A 1 -8.49 1.07 17.33
N LEU A 2 -7.57 1.07 16.36
CA LEU A 2 -6.87 -0.13 15.90
C LEU A 2 -5.75 -0.45 16.89
N ASN A 3 -5.86 -1.56 17.62
CA ASN A 3 -4.81 -2.02 18.54
C ASN A 3 -4.09 -3.21 17.92
N ILE A 4 -2.79 -3.05 17.63
CA ILE A 4 -1.94 -4.12 17.13
C ILE A 4 -1.20 -4.76 18.31
N GLY A 5 -1.57 -6.00 18.65
CA GLY A 5 -0.95 -6.76 19.72
C GLY A 5 0.20 -7.62 19.20
N PHE A 6 1.37 -7.54 19.86
CA PHE A 6 2.49 -8.45 19.58
C PHE A 6 2.57 -9.56 20.65
N PRO A 7 2.61 -10.84 20.23
CA PRO A 7 2.84 -11.96 21.14
C PRO A 7 4.08 -11.73 22.01
N LYS A 8 3.98 -12.07 23.30
CA LYS A 8 5.07 -11.89 24.27
C LYS A 8 6.37 -12.54 23.80
N ALA A 9 6.29 -13.74 23.22
CA ALA A 9 7.45 -14.47 22.71
C ALA A 9 8.22 -13.69 21.63
N ILE A 10 7.52 -13.05 20.69
CA ILE A 10 8.14 -12.25 19.62
C ILE A 10 8.82 -11.01 20.23
N ARG A 11 8.13 -10.31 21.13
CA ARG A 11 8.68 -9.14 21.82
C ARG A 11 9.97 -9.48 22.58
N GLN A 12 9.96 -10.60 23.29
CA GLN A 12 11.09 -11.05 24.08
C GLN A 12 12.25 -11.51 23.18
N SER A 13 11.96 -12.12 22.04
CA SER A 13 12.96 -12.46 21.02
C SER A 13 13.67 -11.21 20.48
N PHE A 14 12.94 -10.14 20.13
CA PHE A 14 13.56 -8.89 19.69
C PHE A 14 14.49 -8.31 20.75
N GLN A 15 14.03 -8.23 22.00
CA GLN A 15 14.83 -7.69 23.11
C GLN A 15 16.14 -8.47 23.30
N THR A 16 16.08 -9.80 23.31
CA THR A 16 17.26 -10.67 23.45
C THR A 16 18.24 -10.46 22.30
N ASN A 17 17.76 -10.46 21.05
CA ASN A 17 18.63 -10.31 19.89
C ASN A 17 19.29 -8.92 19.81
N MET A 18 18.56 -7.84 20.10
CA MET A 18 19.13 -6.49 20.12
C MET A 18 20.22 -6.37 21.20
N SER A 19 20.00 -6.96 22.37
CA SER A 19 21.02 -6.99 23.43
C SER A 19 22.27 -7.77 23.01
N LEU A 20 22.11 -8.95 22.38
CA LEU A 20 23.23 -9.77 21.92
C LEU A 20 24.05 -9.06 20.82
N LEU A 21 23.36 -8.42 19.88
CA LEU A 21 23.97 -7.71 18.75
C LEU A 21 24.50 -6.31 19.12
N LYS A 22 24.27 -5.85 20.37
CA LYS A 22 24.56 -4.48 20.82
C LYS A 22 23.94 -3.42 19.90
N SER A 23 22.77 -3.72 19.35
CA SER A 23 22.05 -2.85 18.43
C SER A 23 20.76 -2.33 19.06
N LYS A 24 20.13 -1.36 18.41
CA LYS A 24 18.81 -0.82 18.79
C LYS A 24 17.80 -1.19 17.72
N LEU A 25 16.59 -1.55 18.15
CA LEU A 25 15.45 -1.66 17.25
C LEU A 25 14.96 -0.23 16.97
N ASN A 26 15.17 0.24 15.73
CA ASN A 26 14.80 1.60 15.34
C ASN A 26 13.29 1.71 15.03
N ASP A 27 12.79 0.81 14.18
CA ASP A 27 11.37 0.75 13.82
C ASP A 27 10.92 -0.69 13.62
N LEU A 28 9.65 -0.95 13.91
CA LEU A 28 8.96 -2.20 13.56
C LEU A 28 7.77 -1.84 12.68
N SER A 29 7.85 -2.25 11.43
CA SER A 29 6.82 -2.00 10.43
C SER A 29 6.00 -3.25 10.14
N VAL A 30 4.75 -3.07 9.68
CA VAL A 30 3.87 -4.17 9.28
C VAL A 30 3.35 -3.89 7.87
N GLY A 31 3.97 -4.53 6.88
CA GLY A 31 3.46 -4.64 5.51
C GLY A 31 2.95 -3.32 4.91
N ILE A 32 1.65 -3.25 4.64
CA ILE A 32 0.99 -2.11 4.00
C ILE A 32 1.10 -0.79 4.79
N PHE A 33 1.25 -0.83 6.11
CA PHE A 33 1.48 0.38 6.90
C PHE A 33 2.86 0.99 6.62
N SER A 34 3.86 0.15 6.30
CA SER A 34 5.16 0.63 5.80
C SER A 34 5.00 1.33 4.45
N ALA A 35 4.22 0.74 3.56
CA ALA A 35 3.97 1.28 2.23
C ALA A 35 3.27 2.65 2.32
N GLU A 36 2.37 2.82 3.28
CA GLU A 36 1.73 4.11 3.57
C GLU A 36 2.73 5.18 4.01
N VAL A 37 3.65 4.86 4.91
CA VAL A 37 4.72 5.78 5.32
C VAL A 37 5.59 6.16 4.13
N GLY A 38 5.94 5.18 3.29
CA GLY A 38 6.65 5.40 2.04
C GLY A 38 5.89 6.34 1.10
N ALA A 39 4.59 6.13 0.90
CA ALA A 39 3.77 6.99 0.05
C ALA A 39 3.76 8.45 0.55
N ARG A 40 3.66 8.67 1.88
CA ARG A 40 3.75 10.03 2.45
C ARG A 40 5.10 10.67 2.19
N GLN A 41 6.18 9.93 2.42
CA GLN A 41 7.52 10.51 2.42
C GLN A 41 8.07 10.69 1.01
N TRP A 42 7.87 9.69 0.16
CA TRP A 42 8.43 9.65 -1.19
C TRP A 42 7.54 10.37 -2.19
N MET A 43 6.23 10.16 -2.10
CA MET A 43 5.28 10.62 -3.11
C MET A 43 4.42 11.78 -2.62
N HIS A 44 4.75 12.35 -1.45
CA HIS A 44 4.00 13.41 -0.80
C HIS A 44 2.49 13.15 -0.73
N ALA A 45 2.11 11.88 -0.45
CA ALA A 45 0.72 11.46 -0.45
C ALA A 45 -0.16 12.28 0.51
N ASP A 46 0.43 12.80 1.59
CA ASP A 46 -0.20 13.67 2.59
C ASP A 46 -0.67 15.03 2.04
N LYS A 47 -0.16 15.46 0.87
CA LYS A 47 -0.69 16.65 0.16
C LYS A 47 -2.08 16.40 -0.44
N ASN A 48 -2.47 15.14 -0.61
CA ASN A 48 -3.82 14.79 -1.03
C ASN A 48 -4.75 14.75 0.20
N GLY A 49 -5.94 15.33 0.07
CA GLY A 49 -6.98 15.26 1.10
C GLY A 49 -7.48 13.83 1.35
N SER A 50 -7.33 12.92 0.39
CA SER A 50 -7.54 11.49 0.60
C SER A 50 -6.70 10.65 -0.36
N TYR A 51 -6.21 9.49 0.10
CA TYR A 51 -5.52 8.54 -0.75
C TYR A 51 -5.69 7.11 -0.29
N LEU A 52 -5.50 6.18 -1.23
CA LEU A 52 -5.60 4.75 -1.03
C LEU A 52 -4.25 4.09 -1.28
N ILE A 53 -3.76 3.30 -0.32
CA ILE A 53 -2.70 2.34 -0.56
C ILE A 53 -3.36 1.02 -0.96
N TRP A 54 -3.05 0.52 -2.15
CA TRP A 54 -3.62 -0.70 -2.69
C TRP A 54 -2.52 -1.71 -3.01
N LYS A 55 -2.48 -2.77 -2.19
CA LYS A 55 -1.64 -3.93 -2.40
C LYS A 55 -2.42 -4.99 -3.19
N ILE A 56 -2.01 -5.26 -4.42
CA ILE A 56 -2.51 -6.43 -5.17
C ILE A 56 -1.88 -7.68 -4.58
N GLY A 57 -2.73 -8.59 -4.09
CA GLY A 57 -2.24 -9.84 -3.50
C GLY A 57 -2.40 -11.06 -4.39
N LYS A 58 -1.95 -12.20 -3.87
CA LYS A 58 -2.08 -13.49 -4.54
C LYS A 58 -3.54 -13.93 -4.61
N LYS A 59 -3.90 -14.62 -5.69
CA LYS A 59 -5.26 -15.15 -5.91
C LYS A 59 -6.33 -14.05 -5.76
N LYS A 60 -6.00 -12.81 -6.14
CA LYS A 60 -6.90 -11.64 -6.10
C LYS A 60 -7.43 -11.30 -4.70
N ASN A 61 -6.68 -11.67 -3.66
CA ASN A 61 -6.92 -11.17 -2.31
C ASN A 61 -6.10 -9.92 -2.12
N ASP A 62 -6.75 -8.78 -2.27
CA ASP A 62 -6.09 -7.50 -2.18
C ASP A 62 -6.23 -6.96 -0.75
N GLU A 63 -5.28 -6.11 -0.38
CA GLU A 63 -5.22 -5.45 0.91
C GLU A 63 -5.14 -3.94 0.68
N LEU A 64 -5.95 -3.20 1.42
CA LEU A 64 -6.25 -1.81 1.15
C LEU A 64 -6.20 -0.99 2.44
N LEU A 65 -5.59 0.19 2.35
CA LEU A 65 -5.48 1.13 3.45
C LEU A 65 -5.89 2.52 2.96
N PHE A 66 -7.01 3.02 3.48
CA PHE A 66 -7.59 4.29 3.08
C PHE A 66 -7.32 5.38 4.12
N ILE A 67 -6.71 6.47 3.66
CA ILE A 67 -6.34 7.63 4.45
C ILE A 67 -7.15 8.83 3.98
N GLN A 68 -7.71 9.60 4.92
CA GLN A 68 -8.39 10.86 4.65
C GLN A 68 -7.98 11.89 5.68
N ASN A 69 -7.68 13.11 5.23
CA ASN A 69 -7.20 14.21 6.06
C ASN A 69 -6.01 13.81 6.96
N GLY A 70 -5.12 12.96 6.44
CA GLY A 70 -3.95 12.47 7.14
C GLY A 70 -4.22 11.36 8.16
N GLU A 71 -5.46 10.91 8.34
CA GLU A 71 -5.84 9.87 9.30
C GLU A 71 -6.32 8.58 8.62
N LEU A 72 -6.06 7.44 9.27
CA LEU A 72 -6.57 6.15 8.83
C LEU A 72 -8.09 6.08 9.00
N VAL A 73 -8.81 5.98 7.87
CA VAL A 73 -10.27 5.82 7.84
C VAL A 73 -10.66 4.34 7.83
N SER A 74 -10.05 3.56 6.95
CA SER A 74 -10.40 2.15 6.80
C SER A 74 -9.21 1.29 6.36
N TYR A 75 -9.10 0.11 6.93
CA TYR A 75 -8.12 -0.92 6.60
C TYR A 75 -8.87 -2.22 6.34
N PHE A 76 -8.77 -2.77 5.14
CA PHE A 76 -9.61 -3.89 4.74
C PHE A 76 -8.97 -4.77 3.68
N SER A 77 -9.50 -5.98 3.53
CA SER A 77 -9.14 -6.90 2.45
C SER A 77 -10.36 -7.24 1.64
N ILE A 78 -10.16 -7.35 0.32
CA ILE A 78 -11.17 -7.83 -0.61
C ILE A 78 -10.67 -9.04 -1.37
N HIS A 79 -11.59 -9.90 -1.78
CA HIS A 79 -11.34 -10.92 -2.79
C HIS A 79 -12.06 -10.55 -4.09
N ARG A 80 -11.31 -10.29 -5.17
CA ARG A 80 -11.89 -10.00 -6.49
C ARG A 80 -12.17 -11.30 -7.25
N SER A 81 -13.38 -11.46 -7.78
CA SER A 81 -13.82 -12.65 -8.52
C SER A 81 -14.73 -12.31 -9.70
N GLY A 82 -14.18 -12.39 -10.92
CA GLY A 82 -14.90 -12.04 -12.14
C GLY A 82 -15.39 -10.59 -12.08
N LYS A 83 -16.67 -10.34 -12.37
CA LYS A 83 -17.27 -8.99 -12.31
C LYS A 83 -17.70 -8.55 -10.91
N LYS A 84 -17.43 -9.35 -9.89
CA LYS A 84 -17.83 -9.11 -8.49
C LYS A 84 -16.63 -9.30 -7.57
N GLY A 85 -16.84 -9.11 -6.28
CA GLY A 85 -15.92 -9.50 -5.24
C GLY A 85 -16.63 -9.63 -3.91
N LYS A 86 -15.86 -9.72 -2.84
CA LYS A 86 -16.35 -9.66 -1.46
C LYS A 86 -15.30 -9.01 -0.58
N VAL A 87 -15.76 -8.33 0.47
CA VAL A 87 -14.90 -7.92 1.57
C VAL A 87 -14.61 -9.16 2.43
N ASN A 88 -13.34 -9.46 2.66
CA ASN A 88 -12.90 -10.58 3.50
C ASN A 88 -12.94 -10.20 4.98
N TRP A 89 -12.42 -9.03 5.31
CA TRP A 89 -12.40 -8.43 6.64
C TRP A 89 -12.19 -6.92 6.50
N GLN A 90 -12.56 -6.18 7.54
CA GLN A 90 -12.51 -4.72 7.54
C GLN A 90 -12.33 -4.20 8.97
N PHE A 91 -11.55 -3.14 9.12
CA PHE A 91 -11.41 -2.33 10.32
C PHE A 91 -11.60 -0.86 9.95
N GLY A 92 -12.30 -0.10 10.79
CA GLY A 92 -12.62 1.31 10.50
C GLY A 92 -13.95 1.45 9.76
N ASP A 93 -14.10 2.50 8.97
CA ASP A 93 -15.35 2.86 8.29
C ASP A 93 -15.74 1.85 7.20
N SER A 94 -16.94 1.27 7.31
CA SER A 94 -17.49 0.31 6.33
C SER A 94 -18.07 0.94 5.10
N GLU A 95 -18.63 2.15 5.22
CA GLU A 95 -19.20 2.85 4.07
C GLU A 95 -18.06 3.29 3.15
N ALA A 96 -16.97 3.81 3.71
CA ALA A 96 -15.77 4.14 2.95
C ALA A 96 -15.15 2.91 2.26
N ALA A 97 -15.05 1.78 2.99
CA ALA A 97 -14.54 0.53 2.42
C ALA A 97 -15.41 0.03 1.25
N GLU A 98 -16.73 0.09 1.39
CA GLU A 98 -17.66 -0.33 0.35
C GLU A 98 -17.56 0.57 -0.89
N LEU A 99 -17.48 1.90 -0.73
CA LEU A 99 -17.29 2.83 -1.85
C LEU A 99 -16.01 2.53 -2.63
N ILE A 100 -14.89 2.31 -1.94
CA ILE A 100 -13.61 1.96 -2.57
C ILE A 100 -13.68 0.59 -3.26
N TYR A 101 -14.31 -0.39 -2.62
CA TYR A 101 -14.53 -1.70 -3.22
C TYR A 101 -15.34 -1.59 -4.52
N GLN A 102 -16.41 -0.79 -4.54
CA GLN A 102 -17.19 -0.55 -5.76
C GLN A 102 -16.35 0.13 -6.85
N ASP A 103 -15.52 1.11 -6.51
CA ASP A 103 -14.61 1.74 -7.47
C ASP A 103 -13.66 0.73 -8.12
N ILE A 104 -13.04 -0.16 -7.33
CA ILE A 104 -12.15 -1.22 -7.85
C ILE A 104 -12.89 -2.13 -8.83
N ILE A 105 -14.11 -2.55 -8.48
CA ILE A 105 -14.91 -3.42 -9.35
C ILE A 105 -15.32 -2.68 -10.64
N ASN A 106 -15.69 -1.40 -10.54
CA ASN A 106 -16.07 -0.59 -11.69
C ASN A 106 -14.88 -0.38 -12.65
N VAL A 107 -13.72 -0.03 -12.13
CA VAL A 107 -12.49 0.12 -12.91
C VAL A 107 -12.10 -1.20 -13.57
N GLN A 108 -12.12 -2.31 -12.82
CA GLN A 108 -11.80 -3.62 -13.36
C GLN A 108 -12.74 -4.05 -14.50
N ASN A 109 -14.02 -3.68 -14.39
CA ASN A 109 -15.05 -3.95 -15.39
C ASN A 109 -15.08 -2.89 -16.51
N THR A 110 -14.13 -1.96 -16.53
CA THR A 110 -14.02 -0.83 -17.47
C THR A 110 -15.28 0.05 -17.58
N THR A 111 -16.09 0.08 -16.52
CA THR A 111 -17.28 0.94 -16.41
C THR A 111 -16.96 2.32 -15.84
N SER A 112 -15.78 2.51 -15.27
CA SER A 112 -15.24 3.79 -14.80
C SER A 112 -13.81 3.99 -15.27
N LYS A 113 -13.42 5.26 -15.43
CA LYS A 113 -12.04 5.69 -15.77
C LYS A 113 -11.30 6.33 -14.59
N ASN A 114 -11.90 6.36 -13.40
CA ASN A 114 -11.25 6.86 -12.19
C ASN A 114 -11.83 6.21 -10.92
N PHE A 115 -11.05 6.33 -9.84
CA PHE A 115 -11.52 6.12 -8.47
C PHE A 115 -12.16 7.42 -7.98
N LYS A 116 -13.37 7.35 -7.45
CA LYS A 116 -14.13 8.51 -6.95
C LYS A 116 -13.96 8.69 -5.45
N ALA A 117 -13.78 7.59 -4.72
CA ALA A 117 -13.69 7.57 -3.27
C ALA A 117 -12.34 8.08 -2.73
N ALA A 118 -11.28 8.06 -3.55
CA ALA A 118 -9.94 8.54 -3.18
C ALA A 118 -9.42 9.51 -4.24
N GLN A 119 -8.79 10.61 -3.80
CA GLN A 119 -8.16 11.55 -4.74
C GLN A 119 -6.97 10.93 -5.46
N GLN A 120 -6.21 10.08 -4.77
CA GLN A 120 -5.06 9.37 -5.33
C GLN A 120 -5.03 7.90 -4.88
N VAL A 121 -4.58 7.00 -5.75
CA VAL A 121 -4.38 5.59 -5.46
C VAL A 121 -2.92 5.21 -5.74
N TYR A 122 -2.29 4.60 -4.74
CA TYR A 122 -0.91 4.11 -4.78
C TYR A 122 -0.92 2.59 -4.87
N LEU A 123 -0.55 2.06 -6.03
CA LEU A 123 -0.67 0.64 -6.38
C LEU A 123 0.67 -0.08 -6.27
N TYR A 124 0.71 -1.23 -5.60
CA TYR A 124 1.91 -2.09 -5.61
C TYR A 124 1.59 -3.57 -5.40
N THR A 125 2.65 -4.38 -5.41
CA THR A 125 2.64 -5.80 -5.06
C THR A 125 4.00 -6.21 -4.48
N THR A 126 4.03 -7.04 -3.45
CA THR A 126 5.26 -7.68 -2.93
C THR A 126 5.51 -9.06 -3.50
N ASP A 127 4.43 -9.83 -3.61
CA ASP A 127 4.43 -11.22 -4.01
C ASP A 127 3.14 -11.60 -4.77
N GLY A 128 2.26 -10.62 -5.00
CA GLY A 128 1.04 -10.75 -5.80
C GLY A 128 1.28 -10.82 -7.30
N ASN A 129 0.19 -10.83 -8.06
CA ASN A 129 0.21 -11.10 -9.49
C ASN A 129 0.61 -9.85 -10.29
N MET A 130 1.87 -9.79 -10.74
CA MET A 130 2.36 -8.69 -11.58
C MET A 130 1.53 -8.45 -12.85
N LYS A 131 0.87 -9.48 -13.39
CA LYS A 131 -0.03 -9.30 -14.55
C LYS A 131 -1.24 -8.42 -14.20
N GLU A 132 -1.75 -8.51 -12.98
CA GLU A 132 -2.88 -7.70 -12.51
C GLU A 132 -2.43 -6.26 -12.25
N VAL A 133 -1.24 -6.05 -11.67
CA VAL A 133 -0.67 -4.70 -11.54
C VAL A 133 -0.52 -4.04 -12.90
N LYS A 134 0.10 -4.75 -13.86
CA LYS A 134 0.24 -4.27 -15.24
C LYS A 134 -1.11 -3.99 -15.90
N PHE A 135 -2.12 -4.82 -15.65
CA PHE A 135 -3.47 -4.59 -16.15
C PHE A 135 -4.02 -3.26 -15.64
N PHE A 136 -4.06 -3.02 -14.33
CA PHE A 136 -4.59 -1.76 -13.78
C PHE A 136 -3.74 -0.55 -14.17
N HIS A 137 -2.42 -0.69 -14.22
CA HIS A 137 -1.54 0.38 -14.68
C HIS A 137 -1.78 0.73 -16.16
N SER A 138 -2.01 -0.26 -17.03
CA SER A 138 -2.31 -0.06 -18.46
C SER A 138 -3.66 0.59 -18.75
N LEU A 139 -4.53 0.71 -17.74
CA LEU A 139 -5.79 1.45 -17.90
C LEU A 139 -5.56 2.97 -17.91
N GLU A 140 -4.35 3.43 -17.57
CA GLU A 140 -3.95 4.85 -17.58
C GLU A 140 -4.96 5.76 -16.86
N LEU A 141 -5.45 5.30 -15.70
CA LEU A 141 -6.40 6.06 -14.89
C LEU A 141 -5.69 7.28 -14.28
N GLU A 142 -6.35 8.42 -14.33
CA GLU A 142 -5.78 9.72 -13.94
C GLU A 142 -5.22 9.74 -12.51
N ASN A 143 -5.82 8.96 -11.60
CA ASN A 143 -5.49 8.97 -10.18
C ASN A 143 -4.90 7.65 -9.66
N ILE A 144 -4.24 6.86 -10.52
CA ILE A 144 -3.43 5.71 -10.08
C ILE A 144 -1.96 5.99 -10.35
N THR A 145 -1.13 5.74 -9.35
CA THR A 145 0.32 5.77 -9.48
C THR A 145 0.92 4.51 -8.86
N LEU A 146 1.95 3.95 -9.50
CA LEU A 146 2.71 2.85 -8.94
C LEU A 146 3.46 3.34 -7.70
N LEU A 147 3.31 2.66 -6.56
CA LEU A 147 4.10 2.93 -5.36
C LEU A 147 5.48 2.28 -5.49
N ASN A 148 6.31 2.92 -6.31
CA ASN A 148 7.69 2.52 -6.56
C ASN A 148 8.67 3.41 -5.77
N PRO A 149 9.35 2.89 -4.74
CA PRO A 149 10.29 3.69 -3.94
C PRO A 149 11.48 4.23 -4.74
N LEU A 150 11.86 3.59 -5.85
CA LEU A 150 13.00 4.05 -6.65
C LEU A 150 12.61 5.15 -7.64
N SER A 151 11.32 5.36 -7.89
CA SER A 151 10.86 6.40 -8.83
C SER A 151 11.13 7.82 -8.35
N VAL A 152 11.47 7.99 -7.09
CA VAL A 152 11.74 9.29 -6.45
C VAL A 152 13.23 9.55 -6.25
N LEU A 153 14.10 8.61 -6.64
CA LEU A 153 15.54 8.78 -6.54
C LEU A 153 16.08 9.41 -7.84
N GLU A 154 16.85 10.49 -7.72
CA GLU A 154 17.45 11.19 -8.87
C GLU A 154 18.28 10.26 -9.78
N THR A 155 18.83 9.17 -9.24
CA THR A 155 19.65 8.20 -9.99
C THR A 155 18.83 7.21 -10.83
N ALA A 156 17.50 7.20 -10.71
CA ALA A 156 16.63 6.27 -11.43
C ALA A 156 16.59 6.52 -12.95
N ASP A 157 16.97 7.73 -13.38
CA ASP A 157 17.07 8.06 -14.82
C ASP A 157 18.35 7.50 -15.45
N GLU A 158 19.41 7.27 -14.66
CA GLU A 158 20.71 6.79 -15.14
C GLU A 158 20.76 5.26 -15.23
N GLU A 159 20.25 4.58 -14.21
CA GLU A 159 20.07 3.13 -14.21
C GLU A 159 18.65 2.83 -14.67
N LYS A 160 18.45 2.30 -15.88
CA LYS A 160 17.13 1.91 -16.46
C LYS A 160 16.41 0.83 -15.63
N VAL A 161 16.06 1.11 -14.38
CA VAL A 161 15.38 0.19 -13.49
C VAL A 161 13.92 0.15 -13.90
N HIS A 162 13.46 -1.04 -14.31
CA HIS A 162 12.08 -1.20 -14.72
C HIS A 162 11.14 -0.93 -13.54
N GLU A 163 10.18 -0.02 -13.73
CA GLU A 163 9.20 0.46 -12.73
C GLU A 163 8.49 -0.65 -11.89
N TYR A 164 8.36 -1.86 -12.42
CA TYR A 164 7.72 -2.97 -11.73
C TYR A 164 8.64 -3.76 -10.80
N ASN A 165 9.96 -3.73 -11.03
CA ASN A 165 10.92 -4.58 -10.32
C ASN A 165 11.09 -4.16 -8.86
N SER A 166 10.84 -2.88 -8.57
CA SER A 166 11.01 -2.27 -7.25
C SER A 166 9.70 -2.11 -6.48
N LEU A 167 8.54 -2.47 -7.06
CA LEU A 167 7.28 -2.51 -6.33
C LEU A 167 7.31 -3.34 -5.03
N PRO A 168 8.05 -4.47 -4.95
CA PRO A 168 8.17 -5.19 -3.69
C PRO A 168 8.87 -4.41 -2.57
N LEU A 169 9.62 -3.37 -2.92
CA LEU A 169 10.28 -2.50 -1.95
C LEU A 169 9.29 -1.49 -1.34
N ALA A 170 8.05 -1.36 -1.82
CA ALA A 170 7.06 -0.46 -1.24
C ALA A 170 6.89 -0.65 0.27
N GLU A 171 6.95 -1.90 0.77
CA GLU A 171 6.81 -2.20 2.19
C GLU A 171 8.08 -1.90 3.02
N THR A 172 9.08 -1.25 2.42
CA THR A 172 10.28 -0.77 3.12
C THR A 172 10.22 0.71 3.48
N GLY A 173 9.05 1.36 3.34
CA GLY A 173 8.83 2.78 3.67
C GLY A 173 9.47 3.25 4.97
N ASN A 174 9.24 2.52 6.06
CA ASN A 174 9.82 2.88 7.36
C ASN A 174 11.36 2.86 7.37
N SER A 175 12.00 1.99 6.58
CA SER A 175 13.46 1.89 6.51
C SER A 175 14.11 3.10 5.85
N PHE A 176 13.36 3.83 5.03
CA PHE A 176 13.84 5.01 4.31
C PHE A 176 13.25 6.32 4.86
N ARG A 177 12.70 6.27 6.08
CA ARG A 177 12.19 7.44 6.78
C ARG A 177 13.31 8.45 7.04
N GLY A 178 13.20 9.61 6.41
CA GLY A 178 14.15 10.72 6.55
C GLY A 178 15.28 10.74 5.52
N ILE A 179 15.17 9.97 4.44
CA ILE A 179 15.94 10.28 3.22
C ILE A 179 15.31 11.51 2.58
N ASP A 180 16.11 12.55 2.38
CA ASP A 180 15.74 13.68 1.51
C ASP A 180 15.62 13.15 0.08
N VAL A 181 14.42 13.22 -0.46
CA VAL A 181 14.04 12.91 -1.84
C VAL A 181 13.53 14.16 -2.52
#